data_AF-T0YZK4-F1
#
_entry.id   AF-T0YZK4-F1
#
_cell.length_a   1.000
_cell.length_b   1.000
_cell.length_c   1.000
_cell.angle_alpha   90.00
_cell.angle_beta   90.00
_cell.angle_gamma   90.00
#
_symmetry.space_group_name_H-M   'P 1'
#
loop_
_entity.id
_entity.type
_entity.pdbx_description
1 polymer ?
#
loop_
_entity_poly.entity_id
_entity_poly.type
_entity_poly.pdbx_seq_one_letter_code
_entity_poly.pdbx_strand_id
1 'polypeptide(L)'
;MPYQPVDVIEVRCWGSRVGAVALDERSGFYVFEYERAWADTGVELAPTTMPTTGPARSFVFPTLPPDTYHRLPSMVADSLPDDFGNALTTAYLANKGVTP
;
A
#
# COMPACT_ATOMS: atom_id res chain seq x y z
N MET A 1 -7.03 19.74 9.70
CA MET A 1 -5.93 18.79 9.42
C MET A 1 -5.62 18.88 7.93
N PRO A 2 -4.36 18.73 7.49
CA PRO A 2 -3.97 18.84 6.09
C PRO A 2 -4.50 17.70 5.21
N TYR A 3 -5.19 16.72 5.81
CA TYR A 3 -5.83 15.62 5.11
C TYR A 3 -7.20 15.33 5.73
N GLN A 4 -8.06 14.68 4.93
CA GLN A 4 -9.34 14.11 5.35
C GLN A 4 -9.14 12.61 5.60
N PRO A 5 -9.52 12.06 6.77
CA PRO A 5 -9.52 10.62 6.99
C PRO A 5 -10.45 9.90 6.01
N VAL A 6 -10.02 8.73 5.55
CA VAL A 6 -10.81 7.84 4.69
C VAL A 6 -10.76 6.43 5.24
N ASP A 7 -11.87 5.70 5.10
CA ASP A 7 -11.96 4.31 5.58
C ASP A 7 -11.35 3.31 4.58
N VAL A 8 -11.26 3.71 3.32
CA VAL A 8 -10.82 2.86 2.20
C VAL A 8 -9.95 3.66 1.23
N ILE A 9 -8.87 3.03 0.77
CA ILE A 9 -7.98 3.54 -0.29
C ILE A 9 -8.16 2.68 -1.54
N GLU A 10 -8.52 3.30 -2.67
CA GLU A 10 -8.53 2.63 -3.97
C GLU A 10 -7.08 2.46 -4.48
N VAL A 11 -6.73 1.26 -4.91
CA VAL A 11 -5.44 0.97 -5.55
C VAL A 11 -5.63 0.88 -7.06
N ARG A 12 -4.83 1.65 -7.80
CA ARG A 12 -4.87 1.70 -9.27
C ARG A 12 -3.51 1.35 -9.86
N CYS A 13 -3.52 0.66 -10.99
CA CYS A 13 -2.33 0.38 -11.80
C CYS A 13 -2.69 0.55 -13.28
N TRP A 14 -1.83 1.23 -14.04
CA TRP A 14 -2.04 1.54 -15.47
C TRP A 14 -3.42 2.14 -15.79
N GLY A 15 -3.94 3.00 -14.90
CA GLY A 15 -5.25 3.65 -15.06
C GLY A 15 -6.45 2.79 -14.64
N SER A 16 -6.26 1.49 -14.40
CA SER A 16 -7.30 0.54 -13.99
C SER A 16 -7.37 0.38 -12.47
N ARG A 17 -8.56 0.13 -11.94
CA ARG A 17 -8.75 -0.24 -10.53
C ARG A 17 -8.29 -1.68 -10.33
N VAL A 18 -7.38 -1.87 -9.38
CA VAL A 18 -6.78 -3.17 -9.07
C VAL A 18 -7.36 -3.77 -7.79
N GLY A 19 -7.74 -2.92 -6.84
CA GLY A 19 -8.20 -3.36 -5.54
C GLY A 19 -8.43 -2.22 -4.57
N ALA A 20 -8.51 -2.58 -3.30
CA ALA A 20 -8.67 -1.62 -2.22
C ALA A 20 -7.88 -2.05 -0.98
N VAL A 21 -7.47 -1.06 -0.20
CA VAL A 21 -6.88 -1.23 1.13
C VAL A 21 -7.82 -0.62 2.17
N ALA A 22 -8.08 -1.34 3.25
CA ALA A 22 -8.89 -0.87 4.38
C ALA A 22 -8.33 -1.38 5.70
N LEU A 23 -8.59 -0.68 6.80
CA LEU A 23 -8.21 -1.13 8.14
C LEU A 23 -9.17 -2.24 8.60
N ASP A 24 -8.63 -3.38 9.01
CA ASP A 24 -9.42 -4.35 9.78
C ASP A 24 -9.33 -4.00 11.27
N GLU A 25 -10.41 -3.44 11.81
CA GLU A 25 -10.50 -3.00 13.21
C GLU A 25 -10.21 -4.11 14.23
N ARG A 26 -10.44 -5.38 13.86
CA ARG A 26 -10.19 -6.51 14.76
C ARG A 26 -8.70 -6.80 14.93
N SER A 27 -7.95 -6.80 13.84
CA SER A 27 -6.50 -7.06 13.88
C SER A 27 -5.69 -5.79 14.11
N GLY A 28 -6.22 -4.63 13.73
CA GLY A 28 -5.49 -3.36 13.69
C GLY A 28 -4.48 -3.26 12.53
N PHE A 29 -4.58 -4.16 11.55
CA PHE A 29 -3.76 -4.18 10.33
C PHE A 29 -4.59 -3.83 9.11
N TYR A 30 -3.92 -3.28 8.09
CA TYR A 30 -4.56 -3.02 6.82
C TYR A 30 -4.63 -4.29 5.97
N VAL A 31 -5.78 -4.46 5.33
CA VAL A 31 -6.10 -5.58 4.46
C VAL A 31 -6.19 -5.07 3.04
N PHE A 32 -5.57 -5.77 2.10
CA PHE A 32 -5.77 -5.53 0.67
C PHE A 32 -6.68 -6.61 0.06
N GLU A 33 -7.58 -6.20 -0.82
CA GLU A 33 -8.36 -7.12 -1.68
C GLU A 33 -8.24 -6.70 -3.14
N TYR A 34 -8.08 -7.68 -4.04
CA TYR A 34 -8.18 -7.43 -5.47
C TYR A 34 -9.64 -7.17 -5.87
N GLU A 35 -9.83 -6.25 -6.81
CA GLU A 35 -11.08 -6.10 -7.56
C GLU A 35 -11.28 -7.36 -8.42
N ARG A 36 -12.51 -7.89 -8.48
CA ARG A 36 -12.77 -9.14 -9.21
C ARG A 36 -12.41 -9.04 -10.68
N ALA A 37 -12.81 -7.94 -11.31
CA ALA A 37 -12.51 -7.68 -12.72
C ALA A 37 -11.01 -7.64 -13.01
N TRP A 38 -10.18 -7.24 -12.04
CA TRP A 38 -8.72 -7.30 -12.16
C TRP A 38 -8.21 -8.73 -11.95
N ALA A 39 -8.66 -9.40 -10.89
CA ALA A 39 -8.25 -10.77 -10.58
C ALA A 39 -8.52 -11.74 -11.76
N ASP A 40 -9.64 -11.56 -12.45
CA ASP A 40 -10.04 -12.35 -13.63
C ASP A 40 -9.10 -12.16 -14.84
N THR A 41 -8.28 -11.09 -14.86
CA THR A 41 -7.24 -10.92 -15.90
C THR A 41 -6.02 -11.82 -15.70
N GLY A 42 -5.86 -12.39 -14.49
CA GLY A 42 -4.69 -13.18 -14.11
C GLY A 42 -3.42 -12.37 -13.84
N VAL A 43 -3.49 -11.04 -13.85
CA VAL A 43 -2.34 -10.17 -13.54
C VAL A 43 -2.20 -9.99 -12.04
N GLU A 44 -1.07 -10.42 -11.49
CA GLU A 44 -0.77 -10.37 -10.06
C GLU A 44 0.28 -9.28 -9.78
N LEU A 45 -0.02 -8.34 -8.86
CA LEU A 45 0.92 -7.28 -8.51
C LEU A 45 2.03 -7.76 -7.57
N ALA A 46 1.74 -8.78 -6.75
CA ALA A 46 2.73 -9.44 -5.89
C ALA A 46 2.51 -10.97 -5.93
N PRO A 47 2.87 -11.66 -7.04
CA PRO A 47 2.55 -13.07 -7.28
C PRO A 47 2.94 -14.03 -6.14
N THR A 48 4.08 -13.77 -5.50
CA THR A 48 4.64 -14.64 -4.46
C THR A 48 3.89 -14.56 -3.14
N THR A 49 3.24 -13.43 -2.84
CA THR A 49 2.61 -13.17 -1.53
C THR A 49 1.11 -12.88 -1.63
N MET A 50 0.65 -12.45 -2.79
CA MET A 50 -0.71 -11.99 -3.07
C MET A 50 -1.17 -12.48 -4.45
N PRO A 51 -1.31 -13.81 -4.66
CA PRO A 51 -1.81 -14.34 -5.92
C PRO A 51 -3.30 -14.00 -6.12
N THR A 52 -3.73 -13.78 -7.36
CA THR A 52 -5.16 -13.52 -7.67
C THR A 52 -5.97 -14.82 -7.70
N THR A 53 -5.29 -15.96 -7.83
CA THR A 53 -5.91 -17.28 -7.79
C THR A 53 -5.59 -17.99 -6.47
N GLY A 54 -6.61 -18.53 -5.81
CA GLY A 54 -6.43 -19.24 -4.55
C GLY A 54 -7.61 -19.10 -3.59
N PRO A 55 -7.51 -19.72 -2.40
CA PRO A 55 -8.56 -19.64 -1.39
C PRO A 55 -8.62 -18.28 -0.69
N ALA A 56 -7.51 -17.53 -0.68
CA ALA A 56 -7.42 -16.23 -0.04
C ALA A 56 -8.07 -15.15 -0.92
N ARG A 57 -9.03 -14.41 -0.35
CA ARG A 57 -9.67 -13.25 -0.99
C ARG A 57 -9.13 -11.91 -0.49
N SER A 58 -8.45 -11.94 0.66
CA SER A 58 -7.95 -10.79 1.37
C SER A 58 -6.54 -11.06 1.87
N PHE A 59 -5.67 -10.07 1.75
CA PHE A 59 -4.25 -10.17 2.05
C PHE A 59 -3.92 -9.27 3.22
N VAL A 60 -3.49 -9.88 4.32
CA VAL A 60 -3.07 -9.21 5.56
C VAL A 60 -1.80 -9.85 6.06
N PHE A 61 -0.90 -9.04 6.62
CA PHE A 61 0.46 -9.46 6.96
C PHE A 61 0.80 -9.10 8.42
N PRO A 62 0.11 -9.70 9.41
CA PRO A 62 0.26 -9.32 10.82
C PRO A 62 1.63 -9.70 11.42
N THR A 63 2.42 -10.50 10.71
CA THR A 63 3.76 -10.92 11.12
C THR A 63 4.87 -9.95 10.66
N LEU A 64 4.55 -8.97 9.82
CA LEU A 64 5.52 -7.97 9.39
C LEU A 64 5.78 -6.92 10.48
N PRO A 65 7.03 -6.44 10.66
CA PRO A 65 7.36 -5.43 11.66
C PRO A 65 6.55 -4.13 11.46
N PRO A 66 5.74 -3.69 12.45
CA PRO A 66 4.92 -2.49 12.31
C PRO A 66 5.70 -1.20 12.09
N ASP A 67 6.91 -1.09 12.64
CA ASP A 67 7.73 0.11 12.51
C ASP A 67 8.29 0.28 11.09
N THR A 68 8.38 -0.81 10.32
CA THR A 68 8.87 -0.81 8.93
C THR A 68 7.73 -0.77 7.93
N TYR A 69 6.69 -1.58 8.13
CA TYR A 69 5.59 -1.73 7.17
C TYR A 69 4.38 -0.87 7.51
N HIS A 70 4.38 -0.19 8.66
CA HIS A 70 3.26 0.62 9.15
C HIS A 70 1.92 -0.15 9.14
N ARG A 71 1.99 -1.46 9.38
CA ARG A 71 0.86 -2.42 9.36
C ARG A 71 0.17 -2.56 8.00
N LEU A 72 0.80 -2.08 6.92
CA LEU A 72 0.34 -2.22 5.55
C LEU A 72 0.73 -3.58 4.97
N PRO A 73 -0.01 -4.08 3.97
CA PRO A 73 0.45 -5.15 3.10
C PRO A 73 1.80 -4.80 2.45
N SER A 74 2.68 -5.79 2.29
CA SER A 74 4.06 -5.56 1.83
C SER A 74 4.13 -4.79 0.50
N MET A 75 3.31 -5.16 -0.48
CA MET A 75 3.23 -4.50 -1.78
C MET A 75 2.86 -3.01 -1.67
N VAL A 76 1.96 -2.68 -0.74
CA VAL A 76 1.51 -1.29 -0.56
C VAL A 76 2.62 -0.48 0.10
N ALA A 77 3.24 -1.03 1.16
CA ALA A 77 4.37 -0.38 1.84
C ALA A 77 5.54 -0.11 0.88
N ASP A 78 5.87 -1.08 0.02
CA ASP A 78 6.97 -0.97 -0.96
C ASP A 78 6.72 0.10 -2.03
N SER A 79 5.45 0.47 -2.28
CA SER A 79 5.09 1.52 -3.23
C SER A 79 5.17 2.95 -2.68
N LEU A 80 5.31 3.09 -1.36
CA LEU A 80 5.34 4.39 -0.70
C LEU A 80 6.78 4.96 -0.68
N PRO A 81 6.93 6.30 -0.63
CA PRO A 81 8.24 6.90 -0.40
C PRO A 81 8.84 6.40 0.90
N ASP A 82 10.11 6.00 0.85
CA ASP A 82 10.86 5.56 2.01
C ASP A 82 11.54 6.73 2.73
N ASP A 83 11.91 6.52 3.99
CA ASP A 83 12.55 7.55 4.83
C ASP A 83 13.88 8.07 4.24
N PHE A 84 14.66 7.20 3.59
CA PHE A 84 15.93 7.60 3.01
C PHE A 84 15.71 8.45 1.74
N GLY A 85 14.79 8.05 0.86
CA GLY A 85 14.37 8.85 -0.30
C GLY A 85 13.80 10.21 0.09
N ASN A 86 12.97 10.23 1.14
CA ASN A 86 12.44 11.47 1.71
C ASN A 86 13.56 12.38 2.27
N ALA A 87 14.56 11.80 2.94
CA ALA A 87 15.69 12.55 3.47
C ALA A 87 16.54 13.17 2.34
N LEU A 88 16.81 12.43 1.26
CA LEU A 88 17.53 12.96 0.10
C LEU A 88 16.77 14.10 -0.58
N THR A 89 15.46 13.93 -0.77
CA THR A 89 14.60 14.95 -1.38
C THR A 89 14.56 16.22 -0.52
N THR A 90 14.41 16.05 0.80
CA THR A 90 14.41 17.15 1.77
C THR A 90 15.73 17.91 1.73
N ALA A 91 16.86 17.20 1.76
CA ALA A 91 18.18 17.81 1.70
C ALA A 91 18.42 18.58 0.37
N TYR A 92 17.96 18.01 -0.75
CA TYR A 92 18.05 18.68 -2.06
C TYR A 92 17.23 19.98 -2.09
N LEU A 93 15.99 19.95 -1.60
CA LEU A 93 15.10 21.13 -1.57
C LEU A 93 15.63 22.22 -0.64
N ALA A 94 16.15 21.85 0.52
CA ALA A 94 16.80 22.78 1.45
C ALA A 94 17.98 23.52 0.79
N ASN A 95 18.81 22.80 0.02
CA ASN A 95 19.90 23.40 -0.75
C ASN A 95 19.44 24.36 -1.86
N LYS A 96 18.16 24.29 -2.27
CA LYS A 96 17.52 25.22 -3.21
C LYS A 96 16.80 26.39 -2.52
N GLY A 97 16.93 26.51 -1.20
CA GLY A 97 16.27 27.54 -0.41
C GLY A 97 14.78 27.29 -0.17
N VAL A 98 14.27 26.10 -0.49
CA VAL A 98 12.91 25.69 -0.15
C VAL A 98 12.92 25.18 1.29
N THR A 99 12.20 25.88 2.17
CA THR A 99 12.05 25.49 3.57
C THR A 99 10.79 24.63 3.75
N PRO A 100 10.80 23.65 4.68
CA PRO A 100 9.66 22.75 4.93
C PRO A 100 8.40 23.48 5.40
#